data_AF-A0A7X3VE56-F1
#
_entry.id   AF-A0A7X3VE56-F1
#
_cell.length_a   1.000
_cell.length_b   1.000
_cell.length_c   1.000
_cell.angle_alpha   90.00
_cell.angle_beta   90.00
_cell.angle_gamma   90.00
#
_symmetry.space_group_name_H-M   'P 1'
#
loop_
_entity.id
_entity.type
_entity.pdbx_description
1 polymer ?
#
loop_
_entity_poly.entity_id
_entity_poly.type
_entity_poly.pdbx_seq_one_letter_code
_entity_poly.pdbx_strand_id
1 'polypeptide(L)'
;MKYVRFIAAFLIYTIIDVGWNLSPIATGMYERLYEASGNKGMFDAFGRQMDTWGGVEIIAILAFLLLIAFGNSYLAIEPALKEGSLLRAVKNSFVLGCAAYATYIIPIYLQISTWPAALIPIDILIGGLLSLITSTVVTAAFILFHLNRD
;
A
#
# COMPACT_ATOMS: atom_id res chain seq x y z
N MET A 1 -7.42 -22.65 5.90
CA MET A 1 -6.38 -21.90 5.14
C MET A 1 -6.72 -20.42 4.80
N LYS A 2 -7.96 -20.04 4.47
CA LYS A 2 -8.27 -18.66 3.99
C LYS A 2 -7.83 -17.54 4.95
N TYR A 3 -8.10 -17.68 6.24
CA TYR A 3 -7.70 -16.70 7.26
C TYR A 3 -6.18 -16.57 7.40
N VAL A 4 -5.41 -17.64 7.20
CA VAL A 4 -3.94 -17.61 7.28
C VAL A 4 -3.35 -16.76 6.15
N ARG A 5 -3.92 -16.85 4.94
CA ARG A 5 -3.51 -16.02 3.79
C ARG A 5 -3.79 -14.54 4.05
N PHE A 6 -4.94 -14.25 4.64
CA PHE A 6 -5.30 -12.88 5.05
C PHE A 6 -4.34 -12.32 6.09
N ILE A 7 -4.08 -13.08 7.16
CA ILE A 7 -3.14 -12.65 8.21
C ILE A 7 -1.74 -12.44 7.63
N ALA A 8 -1.27 -13.36 6.76
CA ALA A 8 0.02 -13.21 6.10
C ALA A 8 0.08 -11.95 5.22
N ALA A 9 -0.95 -11.71 4.40
CA ALA A 9 -1.04 -10.51 3.57
C ALA A 9 -1.07 -9.24 4.42
N PHE A 10 -1.83 -9.23 5.52
CA PHE A 10 -1.90 -8.10 6.44
C PHE A 10 -0.54 -7.79 7.08
N LEU A 11 0.13 -8.80 7.63
CA LEU A 11 1.44 -8.62 8.27
C LEU A 11 2.49 -8.15 7.27
N ILE A 12 2.58 -8.80 6.10
CA ILE A 12 3.56 -8.45 5.08
C ILE A 12 3.29 -7.05 4.52
N TYR A 13 2.03 -6.72 4.20
CA TYR A 13 1.68 -5.38 3.72
C TYR A 13 2.04 -4.33 4.76
N THR A 14 1.66 -4.54 6.02
CA THR A 14 1.92 -3.59 7.10
C THR A 14 3.41 -3.36 7.28
N ILE A 15 4.24 -4.41 7.29
CA ILE A 15 5.69 -4.29 7.40
C ILE A 15 6.27 -3.47 6.24
N ILE A 16 5.82 -3.76 5.02
CA ILE A 16 6.33 -3.11 3.81
C ILE A 16 5.87 -1.65 3.74
N ASP A 17 4.61 -1.36 4.03
CA ASP A 17 4.04 -0.02 3.99
C ASP A 17 4.61 0.87 5.10
N VAL A 18 4.61 0.40 6.35
CA VAL A 18 5.21 1.15 7.46
C VAL A 18 6.71 1.32 7.23
N GLY A 19 7.40 0.27 6.77
CA GLY A 19 8.81 0.33 6.45
C GLY A 19 9.13 1.34 5.35
N TRP A 20 8.30 1.42 4.30
CA TRP A 20 8.42 2.42 3.24
C TRP A 20 8.23 3.84 3.80
N ASN A 21 7.14 4.08 4.53
CA ASN A 21 6.80 5.40 5.08
C ASN A 21 7.82 5.92 6.10
N LEU A 22 8.46 5.02 6.86
CA LEU A 22 9.53 5.36 7.81
C LEU A 22 10.93 5.40 7.17
N SER A 23 11.05 5.06 5.89
CA SER A 23 12.36 5.01 5.24
C SER A 23 12.89 6.42 4.93
N PRO A 24 14.20 6.67 5.10
CA PRO A 24 14.84 7.92 4.67
C PRO A 24 14.71 8.18 3.16
N ILE A 25 14.53 7.11 2.37
CA ILE A 25 14.38 7.18 0.92
C ILE A 25 13.03 7.79 0.58
N ALA A 26 11.95 7.29 1.19
CA ALA A 26 10.63 7.84 0.99
C ALA A 26 10.62 9.30 1.47
N THR A 27 10.95 9.57 2.73
CA THR A 27 10.90 10.93 3.28
C THR A 27 11.69 11.93 2.43
N GLY A 28 12.93 11.60 2.06
CA GLY A 28 13.75 12.46 1.22
C GLY A 28 13.22 12.64 -0.21
N MET A 29 12.54 11.63 -0.77
CA MET A 29 11.89 11.76 -2.08
C MET A 29 10.69 12.72 -2.01
N TYR A 30 9.80 12.56 -1.02
CA TYR A 30 8.65 13.44 -0.86
C TYR A 30 9.08 14.88 -0.55
N GLU A 31 10.08 15.08 0.32
CA GLU A 31 10.64 16.41 0.62
C GLU A 31 11.15 17.11 -0.64
N ARG A 32 11.96 16.43 -1.46
CA ARG A 32 12.51 17.00 -2.71
C ARG A 32 11.42 17.36 -3.72
N LEU A 33 10.40 16.50 -3.86
CA LEU A 33 9.29 16.75 -4.79
C LEU A 33 8.41 17.91 -4.30
N TYR A 34 8.27 18.04 -2.98
CA TYR A 34 7.55 19.15 -2.37
C TYR A 34 8.32 20.47 -2.55
N GLU A 35 9.62 20.49 -2.26
CA GLU A 35 10.48 21.67 -2.50
C GLU A 35 10.50 22.07 -3.98
N ALA A 36 10.64 21.10 -4.89
CA ALA A 36 10.66 21.34 -6.33
C ALA A 36 9.33 21.93 -6.86
N SER A 37 8.22 21.71 -6.14
CA SER A 37 6.93 22.32 -6.47
C SER A 37 6.77 23.77 -6.01
N GLY A 38 7.79 24.34 -5.35
CA GLY A 38 7.79 25.73 -4.86
C GLY A 38 7.13 25.90 -3.50
N ASN A 39 6.74 24.82 -2.84
CA ASN A 39 6.13 24.84 -1.53
C ASN A 39 7.20 24.78 -0.42
N LYS A 40 6.94 25.48 0.71
CA LYS A 40 7.81 25.46 1.90
C LYS A 40 7.17 24.55 2.95
N GLY A 41 7.86 23.50 3.37
CA GLY A 41 7.43 22.61 4.46
C GLY A 41 6.42 21.55 4.05
N MET A 42 6.89 20.31 3.85
CA MET A 42 6.05 19.15 3.53
C MET A 42 5.02 18.85 4.62
N PHE A 43 5.44 18.95 5.89
CA PHE A 43 4.64 18.57 7.06
C PHE A 43 3.60 19.60 7.50
N ASP A 44 3.61 20.81 6.92
CA ASP A 44 2.55 21.79 7.15
C ASP A 44 1.31 21.49 6.29
N ALA A 45 1.48 20.73 5.18
CA ALA A 45 0.41 20.32 4.27
C ALA A 45 0.00 18.84 4.43
N PHE A 46 0.93 17.96 4.79
CA PHE A 46 0.60 16.63 5.26
C PHE A 46 0.02 16.74 6.67
N GLY A 47 -1.18 16.22 6.89
CA GLY A 47 -1.80 16.20 8.21
C GLY A 47 -0.83 15.73 9.30
N ARG A 48 -0.94 16.37 10.47
CA ARG A 48 -0.40 16.00 11.79
C ARG A 48 0.72 14.94 11.80
N GLN A 49 1.92 15.32 12.26
CA GLN A 49 3.02 14.38 12.54
C GLN A 49 2.51 13.16 13.35
N MET A 50 3.05 11.97 13.09
CA MET A 50 2.55 10.72 13.70
C MET A 50 2.55 10.74 15.24
N ASP A 51 3.45 11.49 15.86
CA ASP A 51 3.51 11.71 17.31
C ASP A 51 2.32 12.53 17.86
N THR A 52 1.59 13.22 16.98
CA THR A 52 0.37 13.98 17.31
C THR A 52 -0.94 13.23 16.99
N TRP A 53 -0.86 11.97 16.57
CA TRP A 53 -2.04 11.17 16.21
C TRP A 53 -2.86 10.77 17.44
N GLY A 54 -4.18 10.85 17.30
CA GLY A 54 -5.13 10.33 18.28
C GLY A 54 -5.72 8.98 17.87
N GLY A 55 -6.76 8.56 18.57
CA GLY A 55 -7.42 7.27 18.29
C GLY A 55 -8.08 7.20 16.91
N VAL A 56 -8.57 8.31 16.36
CA VAL A 56 -9.26 8.33 15.06
C VAL A 56 -8.28 8.06 13.92
N GLU A 57 -7.11 8.70 13.94
CA GLU A 57 -6.05 8.49 12.95
C GLU A 57 -5.54 7.05 12.98
N ILE A 58 -5.33 6.49 14.18
CA ILE A 58 -4.94 5.09 14.37
C ILE A 58 -6.01 4.14 13.82
N ILE A 59 -7.29 4.40 14.05
CA ILE A 59 -8.38 3.58 13.52
C ILE A 59 -8.40 3.66 11.98
N ALA A 60 -8.21 4.85 11.40
CA ALA A 60 -8.22 5.04 9.97
C ALA A 60 -7.10 4.25 9.27
N ILE A 61 -5.87 4.31 9.79
CA ILE A 61 -4.75 3.55 9.21
C ILE A 61 -4.94 2.05 9.37
N LEU A 62 -5.45 1.58 10.52
CA LEU A 62 -5.75 0.17 10.71
C LEU A 62 -6.85 -0.32 9.76
N ALA A 63 -7.89 0.48 9.55
CA ALA A 63 -8.96 0.17 8.61
C ALA A 63 -8.42 0.06 7.17
N PHE A 64 -7.55 1.00 6.76
CA PHE A 64 -6.89 0.94 5.46
C PHE A 64 -6.06 -0.34 5.30
N LEU A 65 -5.19 -0.65 6.27
CA LEU A 65 -4.33 -1.84 6.27
C LEU A 65 -5.15 -3.14 6.19
N LEU A 66 -6.25 -3.23 6.92
CA LEU A 66 -7.16 -4.38 6.88
C LEU A 66 -7.86 -4.50 5.51
N LEU A 67 -8.33 -3.40 4.95
CA LEU A 67 -9.03 -3.40 3.66
C LEU A 67 -8.09 -3.76 2.51
N ILE A 68 -6.88 -3.21 2.47
CA ILE A 68 -5.92 -3.52 1.40
C ILE A 68 -5.40 -4.96 1.51
N ALA A 69 -5.20 -5.47 2.74
CA ALA A 69 -4.87 -6.88 2.96
C ALA A 69 -6.00 -7.81 2.53
N PHE A 70 -7.25 -7.43 2.81
CA PHE A 70 -8.43 -8.18 2.40
C PHE A 70 -8.56 -8.22 0.88
N GLY A 71 -8.45 -7.05 0.23
CA GLY A 71 -8.46 -6.93 -1.23
C GLY A 71 -7.37 -7.78 -1.88
N ASN A 72 -6.12 -7.68 -1.42
CA ASN A 72 -5.02 -8.50 -1.93
C ASN A 72 -5.30 -10.00 -1.74
N SER A 73 -5.78 -10.40 -0.56
CA SER A 73 -6.08 -11.79 -0.25
C SER A 73 -7.18 -12.37 -1.13
N TYR A 74 -8.27 -11.64 -1.30
CA TYR A 74 -9.47 -12.11 -1.97
C TYR A 74 -9.41 -11.98 -3.50
N LEU A 75 -8.87 -10.86 -4.00
CA LEU A 75 -8.89 -10.51 -5.42
C LEU A 75 -7.61 -10.91 -6.18
N ALA A 76 -6.49 -11.08 -5.48
CA ALA A 76 -5.21 -11.42 -6.10
C ALA A 76 -4.67 -12.79 -5.66
N ILE A 77 -4.49 -13.00 -4.36
CA ILE A 77 -3.83 -14.20 -3.82
C ILE A 77 -4.72 -15.44 -3.96
N GLU A 78 -5.99 -15.39 -3.56
CA GLU A 78 -6.89 -16.55 -3.66
C GLU A 78 -7.05 -17.06 -5.11
N PRO A 79 -7.33 -16.20 -6.12
CA PRO A 79 -7.38 -16.64 -7.51
C PRO A 79 -6.04 -17.20 -8.02
N ALA A 80 -4.92 -16.58 -7.65
CA ALA A 80 -3.59 -17.04 -8.05
C ALA A 80 -3.25 -18.43 -7.50
N LEU A 81 -3.60 -18.70 -6.24
CA LEU A 81 -3.37 -20.00 -5.62
C LEU A 81 -4.24 -21.10 -6.22
N LYS A 82 -5.48 -20.80 -6.62
CA LYS A 82 -6.37 -21.76 -7.31
C LYS A 82 -5.83 -22.18 -8.67
N GLU A 83 -5.13 -21.27 -9.36
CA GLU A 83 -4.56 -21.51 -10.68
C GLU A 83 -3.08 -21.88 -10.66
N GLY A 84 -2.45 -21.88 -9.48
CA GLY A 84 -1.01 -22.08 -9.35
C GLY A 84 -0.17 -21.01 -10.10
N SER A 85 -0.70 -19.80 -10.26
CA SER A 85 -0.10 -18.77 -11.11
C SER A 85 0.32 -17.53 -10.33
N LEU A 86 1.64 -17.40 -10.08
CA LEU A 86 2.21 -16.22 -9.44
C LEU A 86 1.99 -14.95 -10.27
N LEU A 87 2.00 -15.07 -11.61
CA LEU A 87 1.75 -13.95 -12.51
C LEU A 87 0.35 -13.36 -12.32
N ARG A 88 -0.64 -14.20 -11.98
CA ARG A 88 -1.99 -13.71 -11.67
C ARG A 88 -2.03 -12.90 -10.38
N ALA A 89 -1.30 -13.33 -9.35
CA ALA A 89 -1.17 -12.55 -8.11
C ALA A 89 -0.56 -11.18 -8.42
N VAL A 90 0.55 -11.14 -9.17
CA VAL A 90 1.26 -9.92 -9.58
C VAL A 90 0.33 -8.95 -10.31
N LYS A 91 -0.34 -9.38 -11.38
CA LYS A 91 -1.18 -8.50 -12.20
C LYS A 91 -2.36 -7.95 -11.41
N ASN A 92 -3.09 -8.82 -10.71
CA ASN A 92 -4.29 -8.41 -9.99
C ASN A 92 -3.97 -7.47 -8.82
N SER A 93 -2.93 -7.77 -8.05
CA SER A 93 -2.53 -6.94 -6.91
C SER A 93 -1.94 -5.60 -7.32
N PHE A 94 -1.17 -5.55 -8.42
CA PHE A 94 -0.67 -4.28 -8.95
C PHE A 94 -1.82 -3.35 -9.35
N VAL A 95 -2.79 -3.86 -10.13
CA VAL A 95 -3.97 -3.09 -10.53
C VAL A 95 -4.80 -2.65 -9.31
N LEU A 96 -5.01 -3.56 -8.36
CA LEU A 96 -5.73 -3.26 -7.12
C LEU A 96 -5.05 -2.15 -6.32
N GLY A 97 -3.73 -2.25 -6.11
CA GLY A 97 -2.96 -1.26 -5.36
C GLY A 97 -2.96 0.11 -6.03
N CYS A 98 -2.77 0.15 -7.35
CA CYS A 98 -2.89 1.38 -8.14
C CYS A 98 -4.28 2.02 -7.99
N ALA A 99 -5.35 1.21 -8.09
CA ALA A 99 -6.72 1.72 -7.93
C ALA A 99 -6.96 2.25 -6.52
N ALA A 100 -6.53 1.52 -5.48
CA ALA A 100 -6.68 1.94 -4.09
C ALA A 100 -5.98 3.27 -3.82
N TYR A 101 -4.72 3.41 -4.24
CA TYR A 101 -3.98 4.65 -4.04
C TYR A 101 -4.52 5.79 -4.91
N ALA A 102 -4.98 5.52 -6.13
CA ALA A 102 -5.65 6.52 -6.95
C ALA A 102 -6.91 7.07 -6.26
N THR A 103 -7.72 6.19 -5.66
CA THR A 103 -8.91 6.60 -4.91
C THR A 103 -8.61 7.35 -3.62
N TYR A 104 -7.38 7.23 -3.10
CA TYR A 104 -6.91 7.98 -1.93
C TYR A 104 -6.31 9.33 -2.34
N ILE A 105 -5.33 9.33 -3.25
CA ILE A 105 -4.50 10.51 -3.52
C ILE A 105 -5.19 11.55 -4.39
N ILE A 106 -6.03 11.13 -5.34
CA ILE A 106 -6.69 12.07 -6.27
C ILE A 106 -7.65 12.99 -5.50
N PRO A 107 -8.55 12.49 -4.62
CA PRO A 107 -9.40 13.37 -3.81
C PRO A 107 -8.59 14.29 -2.88
N ILE A 108 -7.50 13.80 -2.30
CA ILE A 108 -6.62 14.59 -1.41
C ILE A 108 -5.95 15.72 -2.19
N TYR A 109 -5.40 15.43 -3.37
CA TYR A 109 -4.83 16.44 -4.26
C TYR A 109 -5.84 17.55 -4.60
N LEU A 110 -7.11 17.20 -4.82
CA LEU A 110 -8.16 18.19 -5.09
C LEU A 110 -8.52 19.05 -3.87
N GLN A 111 -8.22 18.58 -2.65
CA GLN A 111 -8.47 19.31 -1.41
C GLN A 111 -7.26 20.15 -0.96
N ILE A 112 -6.04 19.69 -1.24
CA ILE A 112 -4.79 20.33 -0.81
C ILE A 112 -4.12 21.02 -2.01
N SER A 113 -4.33 22.33 -2.13
CA SER A 113 -3.84 23.13 -3.27
C SER A 113 -2.30 23.18 -3.38
N THR A 114 -1.58 22.93 -2.29
CA THR A 114 -0.12 22.85 -2.26
C THR A 114 0.42 21.45 -2.57
N TRP A 115 -0.44 20.48 -2.87
CA TRP A 115 0.04 19.12 -3.10
C TRP A 115 0.75 19.00 -4.47
N PRO A 116 2.00 18.50 -4.52
CA PRO A 116 2.73 18.33 -5.78
C PRO A 116 2.00 17.36 -6.72
N ALA A 117 1.62 17.83 -7.91
CA ALA A 117 0.94 16.99 -8.90
C ALA A 117 1.79 15.77 -9.34
N ALA A 118 3.12 15.90 -9.29
CA ALA A 118 4.04 14.81 -9.60
C ALA A 118 3.96 13.63 -8.59
N LEU A 119 3.50 13.88 -7.35
CA LEU A 119 3.33 12.82 -6.36
C LEU A 119 2.13 11.92 -6.66
N ILE A 120 1.12 12.40 -7.39
CA ILE A 120 -0.06 11.61 -7.74
C ILE A 120 0.31 10.31 -8.46
N PRO A 121 1.00 10.32 -9.62
CA PRO A 121 1.38 9.09 -10.29
C PRO A 121 2.39 8.26 -9.48
N ILE A 122 3.23 8.90 -8.66
CA ILE A 122 4.21 8.21 -7.82
C ILE A 122 3.52 7.42 -6.71
N ASP A 123 2.58 8.02 -5.98
CA ASP A 123 1.80 7.37 -4.92
C ASP A 123 0.98 6.21 -5.47
N ILE A 124 0.35 6.40 -6.64
CA ILE A 124 -0.38 5.34 -7.33
C ILE A 124 0.54 4.14 -7.62
N LEU A 125 1.73 4.41 -8.17
CA LEU A 125 2.70 3.36 -8.50
C LEU A 125 3.24 2.68 -7.23
N ILE A 126 3.54 3.43 -6.18
CA ILE A 126 3.97 2.87 -4.89
C ILE A 126 2.89 1.94 -4.35
N GLY A 127 1.63 2.37 -4.29
CA GLY A 127 0.52 1.53 -3.86
C GLY A 127 0.37 0.22 -4.65
N GLY A 128 0.53 0.32 -5.97
CA GLY A 128 0.61 -0.84 -6.86
C GLY A 128 1.78 -1.76 -6.50
N LEU A 129 2.97 -1.21 -6.30
CA LEU A 129 4.20 -1.96 -5.99
C LEU A 129 4.13 -2.64 -4.60
N LEU A 130 3.67 -1.95 -3.56
CA LEU A 130 3.54 -2.55 -2.21
C LEU A 130 2.55 -3.72 -2.23
N SER A 131 1.42 -3.57 -2.94
CA SER A 131 0.42 -4.63 -3.12
C SER A 131 0.96 -5.82 -3.92
N LEU A 132 1.68 -5.54 -5.01
CA LEU A 132 2.43 -6.51 -5.82
C LEU A 132 3.39 -7.33 -4.96
N ILE A 133 4.27 -6.66 -4.21
CA ILE A 133 5.32 -7.34 -3.43
C ILE A 133 4.66 -8.22 -2.37
N THR A 134 3.67 -7.68 -1.66
CA THR A 134 2.88 -8.41 -0.67
C THR A 134 2.30 -9.70 -1.26
N SER A 135 1.52 -9.57 -2.34
CA SER A 135 0.84 -10.71 -2.95
C SER A 135 1.83 -11.71 -3.55
N THR A 136 2.96 -11.25 -4.08
CA THR A 136 4.01 -12.11 -4.62
C THR A 136 4.65 -12.94 -3.52
N VAL A 137 5.09 -12.31 -2.42
CA VAL A 137 5.73 -12.99 -1.28
C VAL A 137 4.78 -14.01 -0.67
N VAL A 138 3.54 -13.61 -0.39
CA VAL A 138 2.55 -14.52 0.23
C VAL A 138 2.21 -15.67 -0.71
N THR A 139 1.91 -15.40 -1.98
CA THR A 139 1.54 -16.45 -2.94
C THR A 139 2.70 -17.43 -3.16
N ALA A 140 3.93 -16.92 -3.33
CA ALA A 140 5.12 -17.76 -3.52
C ALA A 140 5.36 -18.66 -2.30
N ALA A 141 5.26 -18.13 -1.07
CA ALA A 141 5.40 -18.93 0.14
C ALA A 141 4.34 -20.04 0.20
N PHE A 142 3.07 -19.73 -0.10
CA PHE A 142 2.00 -20.73 -0.06
C PHE A 142 2.16 -21.82 -1.13
N ILE A 143 2.68 -21.49 -2.31
CA ILE A 143 2.99 -22.47 -3.36
C ILE A 143 4.18 -23.34 -2.97
N LEU A 144 5.31 -22.74 -2.57
CA LEU A 144 6.56 -23.44 -2.26
C LEU A 144 6.42 -24.39 -1.07
N PHE A 145 5.73 -23.94 -0.02
CA PHE A 145 5.53 -24.73 1.20
C PHE A 145 4.29 -25.63 1.13
N HIS A 146 3.62 -25.72 -0.03
CA HIS A 146 2.43 -26.56 -0.23
C HIS A 146 1.29 -26.25 0.76
N LEU A 147 1.26 -25.02 1.30
CA LEU A 147 0.23 -24.54 2.24
C LEU A 147 -1.10 -24.21 1.53
N ASN A 148 -1.19 -24.52 0.25
CA ASN A 148 -2.41 -24.47 -0.53
C ASN A 148 -3.16 -25.82 -0.55
N ARG A 149 -2.53 -26.91 -0.08
CA ARG A 149 -3.14 -28.25 0.01
C ARG A 149 -3.86 -28.41 1.36
N ASP A 150 -5.09 -27.91 1.41
CA ASP A 150 -6.19 -28.39 2.26
C ASP A 150 -7.51 -28.15 1.50
#